data_AF-A0A7J3BPG8-F1
#
_entry.id   AF-A0A7J3BPG8-F1
#
_cell.length_a   1.000
_cell.length_b   1.000
_cell.length_c   1.000
_cell.angle_alpha   90.00
_cell.angle_beta   90.00
_cell.angle_gamma   90.00
#
_symmetry.space_group_name_H-M   'P 1'
#
loop_
_entity.id
_entity.type
_entity.pdbx_description
1 polymer ?
#
loop_
_entity_poly.entity_id
_entity_poly.type
_entity_poly.pdbx_seq_one_letter_code
_entity_poly.pdbx_strand_id
1 'polypeptide(L)'
;MQTKLEDKIIRLLREGKVDKIVEIGVSTIPALITALKNKDWSVRSSAAEVIGKIGVNDEQFETIVRMLKEGETWEERYGAAIALGELKNLKAIPALITALKDNNKDVR
;
A
#
# COMPACT_ATOMS: atom_id res chain seq x y z
N MET A 1 7.91 -13.54 -11.29
CA MET A 1 8.56 -14.46 -10.33
C MET A 1 8.59 -13.72 -9.00
N GLN A 2 7.89 -14.22 -7.98
CA GLN A 2 7.90 -13.59 -6.66
C GLN A 2 9.30 -13.76 -6.04
N THR A 3 9.89 -12.67 -5.55
CA THR A 3 11.24 -12.74 -4.97
C THR A 3 11.18 -13.35 -3.58
N LYS A 4 12.26 -14.03 -3.14
CA LYS A 4 12.35 -14.56 -1.76
C LYS A 4 12.07 -13.50 -0.69
N LEU A 5 12.35 -12.23 -0.98
CA LEU A 5 12.07 -11.12 -0.10
C LEU A 5 10.57 -10.79 -0.05
N GLU A 6 9.88 -10.76 -1.19
CA GLU A 6 8.43 -10.54 -1.25
C GLU A 6 7.66 -11.59 -0.44
N ASP A 7 7.98 -12.87 -0.61
CA ASP A 7 7.33 -13.95 0.15
C ASP A 7 7.57 -13.80 1.66
N LYS A 8 8.79 -13.42 2.05
CA LYS A 8 9.13 -13.13 3.45
C LYS A 8 8.31 -11.96 3.99
N ILE A 9 8.18 -10.88 3.22
CA ILE A 9 7.40 -9.70 3.63
C ILE A 9 5.92 -10.04 3.75
N ILE A 10 5.32 -10.74 2.79
CA ILE A 10 3.93 -11.19 2.88
C ILE A 10 3.69 -12.07 4.11
N ARG A 11 4.63 -12.97 4.43
CA ARG A 11 4.54 -13.78 5.65
C ARG A 11 4.58 -12.91 6.91
N LEU A 12 5.51 -11.95 6.99
CA LEU A 12 5.60 -11.05 8.15
C LEU A 12 4.35 -10.18 8.32
N LEU A 13 3.76 -9.71 7.22
CA LEU A 13 2.51 -8.94 7.22
C LEU A 13 1.34 -9.78 7.77
N ARG A 14 1.20 -11.04 7.33
CA ARG A 14 0.18 -11.97 7.86
C ARG A 14 0.35 -12.26 9.34
N GLU A 15 1.60 -12.32 9.80
CA GLU A 15 1.94 -12.55 11.20
C GLU A 15 1.85 -11.25 12.05
N GLY A 16 1.48 -10.11 11.46
CA GLY A 16 1.39 -8.82 12.15
C GLY A 16 2.75 -8.28 12.63
N LYS A 17 3.86 -8.73 12.06
CA LYS A 17 5.23 -8.39 12.49
C LYS A 17 5.71 -7.08 11.88
N VAL A 18 4.93 -6.02 12.04
CA VAL A 18 5.18 -4.68 11.49
C VAL A 18 6.56 -4.15 11.87
N ASP A 19 6.93 -4.24 13.16
CA ASP A 19 8.21 -3.72 13.66
C ASP A 19 9.42 -4.35 12.97
N LYS A 20 9.35 -5.67 12.70
CA LYS A 20 10.42 -6.38 11.98
C LYS A 20 10.56 -5.91 10.54
N ILE A 21 9.47 -5.48 9.91
CA ILE A 21 9.52 -4.97 8.54
C ILE A 21 10.12 -3.56 8.53
N VAL A 22 9.73 -2.73 9.51
CA VAL A 22 10.30 -1.40 9.73
C VAL A 22 11.81 -1.47 9.99
N GLU A 23 12.28 -2.45 10.76
CA GLU A 23 13.72 -2.69 11.00
C GLU A 23 14.49 -3.05 9.71
N ILE A 24 13.87 -3.74 8.74
CA ILE A 24 14.49 -3.99 7.42
C ILE A 24 14.55 -2.69 6.59
N GLY A 25 13.59 -1.80 6.80
CA GLY A 25 13.59 -0.44 6.27
C GLY A 25 13.20 -0.31 4.80
N VAL A 26 13.70 0.74 4.16
CA VAL A 26 13.27 1.20 2.82
C VAL A 26 13.42 0.17 1.70
N SER A 27 14.27 -0.85 1.87
CA SER A 27 14.42 -1.94 0.90
C SER A 27 13.15 -2.81 0.76
N THR A 28 12.23 -2.72 1.71
CA THR A 28 10.95 -3.46 1.70
C THR A 28 9.86 -2.78 0.86
N ILE A 29 10.02 -1.50 0.50
CA ILE A 29 8.98 -0.71 -0.17
C ILE A 29 8.44 -1.36 -1.45
N PRO A 30 9.25 -1.93 -2.37
CA PRO A 30 8.71 -2.61 -3.54
C PRO A 30 7.79 -3.79 -3.20
N ALA A 31 8.16 -4.59 -2.20
CA ALA A 31 7.35 -5.71 -1.73
C ALA A 31 6.06 -5.23 -1.04
N LEU A 32 6.13 -4.13 -0.28
CA LEU A 32 4.97 -3.52 0.37
C LEU A 32 3.99 -2.94 -0.65
N ILE A 33 4.46 -2.25 -1.69
CA ILE A 33 3.60 -1.76 -2.79
C ILE A 33 2.90 -2.94 -3.48
N THR A 34 3.61 -4.05 -3.72
CA THR A 34 2.98 -5.28 -4.24
C THR A 34 1.97 -5.88 -3.25
N ALA A 35 2.19 -5.76 -1.94
CA ALA A 35 1.28 -6.26 -0.91
C ALA A 35 -0.01 -5.44 -0.79
N LEU A 36 -0.04 -4.17 -1.23
CA LEU A 36 -1.25 -3.35 -1.25
C LEU A 36 -2.38 -3.94 -2.10
N LYS A 37 -2.06 -4.80 -3.07
CA LYS A 37 -3.05 -5.51 -3.89
C LYS A 37 -3.31 -6.96 -3.48
N ASN A 38 -2.89 -7.34 -2.27
CA ASN A 38 -3.12 -8.69 -1.78
C ASN A 38 -4.62 -8.97 -1.61
N LYS A 39 -5.05 -10.21 -1.84
CA LYS A 39 -6.45 -10.62 -1.63
C LYS A 39 -6.85 -10.59 -0.15
N ASP A 40 -5.89 -10.85 0.74
CA ASP A 40 -6.10 -10.74 2.18
C ASP A 40 -6.08 -9.27 2.62
N TRP A 41 -7.20 -8.82 3.21
CA TRP A 41 -7.36 -7.44 3.68
C TRP A 41 -6.39 -7.09 4.81
N SER A 42 -6.05 -8.05 5.67
CA SER A 42 -5.12 -7.85 6.79
C SER A 42 -3.71 -7.56 6.27
N VAL A 43 -3.31 -8.24 5.18
CA VAL A 43 -2.03 -7.97 4.51
C VAL A 43 -2.00 -6.58 3.89
N ARG A 44 -3.09 -6.15 3.22
CA ARG A 44 -3.17 -4.79 2.63
C ARG A 44 -3.06 -3.71 3.71
N SER A 45 -3.82 -3.85 4.79
CA SER A 45 -3.83 -2.90 5.91
C SER A 45 -2.46 -2.81 6.57
N SER A 46 -1.84 -3.95 6.88
CA SER A 46 -0.49 -3.98 7.47
C SER A 46 0.56 -3.39 6.52
N ALA A 47 0.45 -3.62 5.21
CA ALA A 47 1.38 -3.06 4.23
C ALA A 47 1.29 -1.53 4.17
N ALA A 48 0.06 -0.99 4.17
CA ALA A 48 -0.17 0.44 4.21
C ALA A 48 0.37 1.09 5.50
N GLU A 49 0.14 0.47 6.66
CA GLU A 49 0.68 0.93 7.94
C GLU A 49 2.21 1.01 7.92
N VAL A 50 2.87 -0.06 7.44
CA VAL A 50 4.33 -0.09 7.32
C VAL A 50 4.82 0.99 6.35
N ILE A 51 4.15 1.18 5.21
CA ILE A 51 4.47 2.24 4.25
C ILE A 51 4.38 3.63 4.91
N GLY A 52 3.35 3.88 5.73
CA GLY A 52 3.21 5.13 6.49
C GLY A 52 4.34 5.35 7.49
N LYS A 53 4.80 4.28 8.16
CA LYS A 53 5.91 4.33 9.13
C LYS A 53 7.28 4.54 8.48
N ILE A 54 7.55 3.88 7.36
CA ILE A 54 8.85 3.96 6.67
C ILE A 54 8.95 5.21 5.79
N GLY A 55 7.82 5.64 5.21
CA GLY A 55 7.78 6.66 4.18
C GLY A 55 8.19 6.14 2.80
N VAL A 56 7.91 6.94 1.78
CA VAL A 56 8.24 6.65 0.38
C VAL A 56 8.84 7.88 -0.27
N ASN A 57 9.64 7.68 -1.33
CA ASN A 57 10.11 8.76 -2.18
C ASN A 57 9.02 9.22 -3.18
N ASP A 58 9.28 10.29 -3.93
CA ASP A 58 8.30 10.84 -4.88
C ASP A 58 7.90 9.84 -5.98
N GLU A 59 8.81 9.01 -6.50
CA GLU A 59 8.51 8.01 -7.54
C GLU A 59 7.57 6.90 -7.03
N GLN A 60 7.84 6.41 -5.82
CA GLN A 60 7.02 5.43 -5.14
C GLN A 60 5.65 6.01 -4.76
N PHE A 61 5.61 7.28 -4.32
CA PHE A 61 4.38 8.00 -4.07
C PHE A 61 3.51 8.08 -5.33
N GLU A 62 4.06 8.51 -6.46
CA GLU A 62 3.34 8.59 -7.74
C GLU A 62 2.88 7.20 -8.23
N THR A 63 3.64 6.14 -7.94
CA THR A 63 3.23 4.77 -8.21
C THR A 63 1.97 4.37 -7.43
N ILE A 64 1.90 4.74 -6.15
CA ILE A 64 0.72 4.47 -5.30
C ILE A 64 -0.47 5.34 -5.77
N VAL A 65 -0.25 6.60 -6.14
CA VAL A 65 -1.29 7.47 -6.72
C VAL A 65 -1.85 6.88 -8.01
N ARG A 66 -0.99 6.36 -8.90
CA ARG A 66 -1.42 5.69 -10.13
C ARG A 66 -2.23 4.43 -9.81
N MET A 67 -1.80 3.64 -8.83
CA MET A 67 -2.55 2.45 -8.38
C MET A 67 -3.96 2.82 -7.89
N LEU A 68 -4.14 3.94 -7.20
CA LEU A 68 -5.46 4.43 -6.80
C LEU A 68 -6.34 4.81 -7.99
N LYS A 69 -5.78 5.47 -9.01
CA LYS A 69 -6.53 6.01 -10.15
C LYS A 69 -6.82 4.98 -11.24
N GLU A 70 -5.86 4.10 -11.49
CA GLU A 70 -5.80 3.23 -12.67
C GLU A 70 -5.81 1.74 -12.32
N GLY A 71 -5.88 1.40 -11.02
CA GLY A 71 -5.94 0.01 -10.57
C GLY A 71 -7.13 -0.73 -11.16
N GLU A 72 -6.87 -1.90 -11.75
CA GLU A 72 -7.88 -2.72 -12.43
C GLU A 72 -8.86 -3.31 -11.42
N THR A 73 -8.34 -3.71 -10.26
CA THR A 73 -9.11 -4.35 -9.19
C THR A 73 -9.45 -3.35 -8.08
N TRP A 74 -10.53 -3.61 -7.35
CA TRP A 74 -10.88 -2.77 -6.20
C TRP A 74 -9.84 -2.92 -5.08
N GLU A 75 -9.20 -4.08 -4.95
CA GLU A 75 -8.15 -4.31 -3.95
C GLU A 75 -6.92 -3.42 -4.18
N GLU A 76 -6.52 -3.22 -5.44
CA GLU A 76 -5.44 -2.28 -5.81
C GLU A 76 -5.78 -0.86 -5.39
N ARG A 77 -6.98 -0.39 -5.77
CA ARG A 77 -7.41 0.99 -5.47
C ARG A 77 -7.61 1.21 -3.98
N TYR A 78 -8.22 0.25 -3.29
CA TYR A 78 -8.40 0.27 -1.84
C TYR A 78 -7.07 0.31 -1.09
N GLY A 79 -6.13 -0.59 -1.42
CA GLY A 79 -4.83 -0.63 -0.77
C GLY A 79 -4.05 0.67 -0.97
N ALA A 80 -4.10 1.23 -2.18
CA ALA A 80 -3.51 2.52 -2.48
C ALA A 80 -4.15 3.67 -1.68
N ALA A 81 -5.48 3.70 -1.56
CA ALA A 81 -6.19 4.72 -0.77
C ALA A 81 -5.74 4.72 0.70
N ILE A 82 -5.65 3.54 1.33
CA ILE A 82 -5.17 3.42 2.72
C ILE A 82 -3.71 3.88 2.82
N ALA A 83 -2.83 3.38 1.95
CA ALA A 83 -1.41 3.74 1.98
C ALA A 83 -1.20 5.26 1.84
N LEU A 84 -1.93 5.92 0.95
CA LEU A 84 -1.86 7.38 0.81
C LEU A 84 -2.38 8.12 2.05
N GLY A 85 -3.39 7.58 2.73
CA GLY A 85 -3.86 8.09 4.03
C GLY A 85 -2.81 7.96 5.13
N GLU A 86 -2.14 6.80 5.21
CA GLU A 86 -1.07 6.53 6.19
C GLU A 86 0.17 7.40 5.95
N LEU A 87 0.50 7.67 4.69
CA LEU A 87 1.61 8.57 4.31
C LEU A 87 1.36 10.03 4.69
N LYS A 88 0.10 10.44 4.88
CA LYS A 88 -0.31 11.81 5.27
C LYS A 88 0.28 12.91 4.38
N ASN A 89 0.60 12.59 3.13
CA ASN A 89 1.13 13.54 2.16
C ASN A 89 -0.04 14.28 1.47
N LEU A 90 -0.11 15.59 1.66
CA LEU A 90 -1.19 16.44 1.13
C LEU A 90 -1.30 16.38 -0.40
N LYS A 91 -0.23 16.01 -1.12
CA LYS A 91 -0.28 15.78 -2.58
C LYS A 91 -1.30 14.69 -2.97
N ALA A 92 -1.67 13.79 -2.04
CA ALA A 92 -2.63 12.72 -2.30
C ALA A 92 -4.09 13.20 -2.32
N ILE A 93 -4.39 14.37 -1.74
CA ILE A 93 -5.77 14.85 -1.53
C ILE A 93 -6.60 14.84 -2.82
N PRO A 94 -6.15 15.38 -3.96
CA PRO A 94 -6.96 15.37 -5.19
C PRO A 94 -7.30 13.95 -5.67
N ALA A 95 -6.36 13.00 -5.53
CA ALA A 95 -6.57 11.61 -5.91
C ALA A 95 -7.57 10.92 -4.95
N LEU A 96 -7.44 11.15 -3.65
CA LEU A 96 -8.36 10.61 -2.63
C LEU A 96 -9.79 11.17 -2.80
N ILE A 97 -9.95 12.47 -3.10
CA ILE A 97 -11.27 13.06 -3.42
C ILE A 97 -11.89 12.39 -4.65
N THR A 98 -11.08 12.05 -5.65
CA THR A 98 -11.55 11.35 -6.85
C THR A 98 -12.02 9.93 -6.51
N ALA A 99 -11.32 9.24 -5.61
CA ALA A 99 -11.66 7.89 -5.16
C ALA A 99 -13.02 7.81 -4.42
N LEU A 100 -13.50 8.90 -3.81
CA LEU A 100 -14.86 8.97 -3.22
C LEU A 100 -15.98 8.70 -4.24
N LYS A 101 -15.67 8.73 -5.55
CA LYS A 101 -16.60 8.43 -6.65
C LYS A 101 -16.44 7.03 -7.24
N ASP A 102 -15.58 6.18 -6.67
CA ASP A 102 -15.35 4.81 -7.14
C ASP A 102 -16.65 3.98 -7.15
N ASN A 103 -16.75 2.96 -8.01
CA ASN A 103 -17.93 2.09 -8.00
C ASN A 103 -17.93 1.11 -6.81
N ASN A 104 -16.77 0.84 -6.22
CA ASN A 104 -16.65 -0.02 -5.05
C ASN A 104 -16.77 0.79 -3.75
N LYS A 105 -17.69 0.38 -2.88
CA LYS A 105 -17.99 1.05 -1.60
C LYS A 105 -16.84 1.05 -0.59
N ASP A 106 -15.88 0.13 -0.72
CA ASP A 106 -14.74 0.06 0.19
C ASP A 106 -13.65 1.04 -0.26
N VAL A 107 -13.61 1.41 -1.55
CA VAL A 107 -12.71 2.41 -2.12
C VAL A 107 -13.24 3.84 -1.91
N ARG A 108 -14.56 4.03 -1.97
CA ARG A 108 -15.21 5.33 -1.72
C ARG A 108 -15.19 5.73 -0.25
#